data_AF-A0A3D0I1C4-F1
#
_entry.id   AF-A0A3D0I1C4-F1
#
_cell.length_a   1.000
_cell.length_b   1.000
_cell.length_c   1.000
_cell.angle_alpha   90.00
_cell.angle_beta   90.00
_cell.angle_gamma   90.00
#
_symmetry.space_group_name_H-M   'P 1'
#
loop_
_entity.id
_entity.type
_entity.pdbx_description
1 polymer ?
#
loop_
_entity_poly.entity_id
_entity_poly.type
_entity_poly.pdbx_seq_one_letter_code
_entity_poly.pdbx_strand_id
1 'polypeptide(L)'
;MRVAWGQAALLALACLLAGSSSAAADQAPAPRVGTDAQSDQALAPRVVTDILPRGPWVSEEDWADRLVVALGLSPAAGPNSPPAALFALLCPQPAQTEEVPPAAPVRLAPGATSAAVDLTVPEAGLYAVAVQGHGLQQWRAGGRNAGEIDPHLERPGFAPELLPLPAGVQTLQASLDPGSTATRVTLERYRQLCIEPRDGWSAGKPLRFGDKARTLVRALGLESRLPIEGPPQTIEGETFHALPGQASVTDEPLSSRTSGGAWVRADRDGAELRWDVRIDEPGVVTLLARVHGAASQIWSIGNTGPRAVRPGAGAAAWVWTEIATVPLGAGMQTLRVQLRQGAGVDVLRVLKRRDGDQDYLAVLDAIGVEEGGADELVDASAASANLANPVVRTLVAGFLQRLAMPGPDDLTLIQNQQERLYTRPLSPLLPAEM
;
A
#
# COMPACT_ATOMS: atom_id res chain seq x y z
N MET A 1 -3.77 45.45 46.38
CA MET A 1 -2.71 44.43 46.28
C MET A 1 -2.50 44.19 44.78
N ARG A 2 -1.55 44.86 44.10
CA ARG A 2 -0.15 44.44 43.82
C ARG A 2 -0.15 42.97 43.33
N VAL A 3 0.15 42.64 42.07
CA VAL A 3 1.43 42.75 41.29
C VAL A 3 1.08 42.74 39.78
N ALA A 4 1.37 43.77 38.97
CA ALA A 4 2.60 44.10 38.19
C ALA A 4 2.92 43.11 37.03
N TRP A 5 2.68 43.50 35.76
CA TRP A 5 3.66 43.90 34.70
C TRP A 5 4.46 42.71 34.08
N GLY A 6 4.73 42.63 32.77
CA GLY A 6 4.80 43.70 31.79
C GLY A 6 4.84 43.26 30.32
N GLN A 7 4.73 44.29 29.47
CA GLN A 7 5.00 44.31 28.03
C GLN A 7 6.48 44.59 27.76
N ALA A 8 7.03 44.01 26.69
CA ALA A 8 8.08 44.52 25.78
C ALA A 8 8.42 43.36 24.81
N ALA A 9 8.65 43.50 23.51
CA ALA A 9 9.23 44.62 22.76
C ALA A 9 8.73 44.68 21.31
N LEU A 10 8.91 45.87 20.73
CA LEU A 10 8.58 46.33 19.38
C LEU A 10 9.90 46.49 18.57
N LEU A 11 9.77 46.45 17.23
CA LEU A 11 10.66 47.05 16.19
C LEU A 11 11.99 46.32 15.91
N ALA A 12 12.53 46.23 14.69
CA ALA A 12 12.18 46.65 13.32
C ALA A 12 13.23 46.03 12.36
N LEU A 13 12.90 45.77 11.09
CA LEU A 13 13.52 46.43 9.91
C LEU A 13 12.93 45.90 8.59
N ALA A 14 12.71 46.82 7.66
CA ALA A 14 12.12 46.63 6.34
C ALA A 14 13.18 46.81 5.22
N CYS A 15 12.75 46.51 3.98
CA CYS A 15 13.25 47.05 2.69
C CYS A 15 14.57 46.41 2.16
N LEU A 16 14.75 46.04 0.88
CA LEU A 16 14.33 46.57 -0.43
C LEU A 16 14.37 45.48 -1.54
N LEU A 17 13.35 45.44 -2.42
CA LEU A 17 13.34 45.81 -3.86
C LEU A 17 14.13 44.94 -4.88
N ALA A 18 13.33 44.31 -5.75
CA ALA A 18 13.31 44.40 -7.22
C ALA A 18 14.63 44.54 -7.99
N GLY A 19 14.84 43.59 -8.91
CA GLY A 19 15.70 43.72 -10.08
C GLY A 19 15.20 42.82 -11.21
N SER A 20 14.46 43.40 -12.14
CA SER A 20 14.16 42.84 -13.46
C SER A 20 15.28 43.19 -14.43
N SER A 21 15.74 42.25 -15.27
CA SER A 21 16.31 42.58 -16.57
C SER A 21 16.31 41.40 -17.54
N SER A 22 15.81 41.69 -18.73
CA SER A 22 15.78 40.90 -19.97
C SER A 22 17.05 41.07 -20.81
N ALA A 23 17.40 40.08 -21.63
CA ALA A 23 18.03 40.13 -22.98
C ALA A 23 18.85 38.82 -23.17
N ALA A 24 18.53 37.93 -24.10
CA ALA A 24 18.64 37.98 -25.57
C ALA A 24 20.04 37.63 -26.11
N ALA A 25 20.03 36.77 -27.15
CA ALA A 25 21.13 36.27 -27.99
C ALA A 25 22.09 35.29 -27.26
N ASP A 26 22.62 34.23 -27.85
CA ASP A 26 23.12 34.15 -29.22
C ASP A 26 23.22 32.70 -29.73
N GLN A 27 23.13 32.55 -31.04
CA GLN A 27 23.29 31.32 -31.81
C GLN A 27 24.77 30.95 -31.93
N ALA A 28 25.11 29.66 -31.78
CA ALA A 28 26.39 29.12 -32.27
C ALA A 28 26.29 27.59 -32.43
N PRO A 29 27.13 26.97 -33.28
CA PRO A 29 26.68 26.01 -34.27
C PRO A 29 26.89 24.53 -33.91
N ALA A 30 26.21 23.69 -34.68
CA ALA A 30 26.35 22.25 -34.70
C ALA A 30 27.83 21.80 -34.88
N PRO A 31 28.30 20.81 -34.09
CA PRO A 31 29.51 20.10 -34.43
C PRO A 31 29.24 19.06 -35.52
N ARG A 32 30.21 18.98 -36.43
CA ARG A 32 30.27 18.08 -37.58
C ARG A 32 30.29 16.61 -37.15
N VAL A 33 29.61 15.79 -37.93
CA VAL A 33 29.77 14.34 -38.01
C VAL A 33 31.22 14.04 -38.41
N GLY A 34 32.02 13.58 -37.45
CA GLY A 34 33.29 12.91 -37.67
C GLY A 34 33.07 11.41 -37.53
N THR A 35 33.02 10.71 -38.66
CA THR A 35 33.28 9.28 -38.74
C THR A 35 34.76 9.05 -38.44
N ASP A 36 35.07 8.41 -37.32
CA ASP A 36 36.24 7.54 -37.12
C ASP A 36 36.14 6.91 -35.72
N ALA A 37 35.43 5.77 -35.62
CA ALA A 37 35.49 4.90 -34.45
C ALA A 37 36.57 3.85 -34.68
N GLN A 38 37.79 4.28 -34.39
CA GLN A 38 38.96 3.44 -34.16
C GLN A 38 38.69 2.57 -32.91
N SER A 39 39.00 1.29 -33.00
CA SER A 39 38.75 0.30 -31.95
C SER A 39 39.57 0.59 -30.68
N ASP A 40 38.97 1.34 -29.75
CA ASP A 40 39.48 1.46 -28.39
C ASP A 40 38.99 0.27 -27.57
N GLN A 41 39.88 -0.68 -27.32
CA GLN A 41 39.72 -1.71 -26.30
C GLN A 41 39.69 -1.03 -24.94
N ALA A 42 38.52 -0.53 -24.55
CA ALA A 42 38.25 -0.07 -23.21
C ALA A 42 38.57 -1.20 -22.24
N LEU A 43 39.59 -0.97 -21.42
CA LEU A 43 39.90 -1.73 -20.21
C LEU A 43 38.60 -1.99 -19.45
N ALA A 44 38.15 -3.25 -19.46
CA ALA A 44 37.06 -3.69 -18.62
C ALA A 44 37.37 -3.23 -17.18
N PRO A 45 36.42 -2.58 -16.48
CA PRO A 45 36.63 -2.21 -15.09
C PRO A 45 36.97 -3.49 -14.35
N ARG A 46 38.19 -3.55 -13.80
CA ARG A 46 38.53 -4.56 -12.80
C ARG A 46 37.54 -4.34 -11.66
N VAL A 47 36.55 -5.21 -11.58
CA VAL A 47 35.74 -5.38 -10.38
C VAL A 47 36.72 -5.84 -9.31
N VAL A 48 37.30 -4.86 -8.61
CA VAL A 48 38.02 -5.11 -7.37
C VAL A 48 36.93 -5.53 -6.40
N THR A 49 36.68 -6.84 -6.34
CA THR A 49 36.01 -7.44 -5.19
C THR A 49 36.99 -7.30 -4.03
N ASP A 50 37.01 -6.11 -3.40
CA ASP A 50 37.63 -5.95 -2.10
C ASP A 50 36.88 -6.89 -1.16
N ILE A 51 37.48 -8.06 -0.93
CA ILE A 51 37.02 -9.01 0.08
C ILE A 51 37.35 -8.35 1.41
N LEU A 52 36.47 -7.45 1.85
CA LEU A 52 36.48 -6.96 3.23
C LEU A 52 36.47 -8.20 4.14
N PRO A 53 37.40 -8.30 5.10
CA PRO A 53 37.40 -9.41 6.03
C PRO A 53 36.00 -9.51 6.67
N ARG A 54 35.38 -10.69 6.60
CA ARG A 54 34.11 -10.99 7.29
C ARG A 54 34.35 -10.86 8.79
N GLY A 55 34.19 -9.67 9.34
CA GLY A 55 34.14 -9.50 10.78
C GLY A 55 32.84 -10.03 11.37
N PRO A 56 32.64 -9.91 12.68
CA PRO A 56 31.50 -10.49 13.41
C PRO A 56 30.13 -9.85 13.10
N TRP A 57 30.06 -8.95 12.12
CA TRP A 57 28.86 -8.21 11.77
C TRP A 57 27.96 -8.96 10.79
N VAL A 58 26.66 -8.70 10.89
CA VAL A 58 25.62 -9.23 10.01
C VAL A 58 25.57 -8.40 8.74
N SER A 59 25.47 -9.04 7.58
CA SER A 59 25.21 -8.34 6.33
C SER A 59 23.72 -8.03 6.16
N GLU A 60 23.38 -7.05 5.33
CA GLU A 60 21.99 -6.78 4.97
C GLU A 60 21.29 -8.00 4.32
N GLU A 61 22.03 -8.82 3.57
CA GLU A 61 21.53 -10.09 3.03
C GLU A 61 21.15 -11.08 4.14
N ASP A 62 22.04 -11.31 5.10
CA ASP A 62 21.77 -12.20 6.24
C ASP A 62 20.57 -11.70 7.06
N TRP A 63 20.41 -10.38 7.16
CA TRP A 63 19.27 -9.77 7.85
C TRP A 63 17.96 -9.93 7.09
N ALA A 64 17.98 -9.73 5.77
CA ALA A 64 16.82 -9.96 4.91
C ALA A 64 16.35 -11.42 4.99
N ASP A 65 17.26 -12.39 4.97
CA ASP A 65 16.93 -13.81 5.15
C ASP A 65 16.20 -14.05 6.48
N ARG A 66 16.74 -13.50 7.58
CA ARG A 66 16.13 -13.60 8.91
C ARG A 66 14.73 -12.97 8.97
N LEU A 67 14.53 -11.83 8.33
CA LEU A 67 13.22 -11.20 8.22
C LEU A 67 12.25 -12.04 7.39
N VAL A 68 12.68 -12.57 6.24
CA VAL A 68 11.89 -13.47 5.40
C VAL A 68 11.44 -14.70 6.20
N VAL A 69 12.32 -15.29 7.01
CA VAL A 69 11.98 -16.39 7.92
C VAL A 69 10.98 -15.95 9.00
N ALA A 70 11.24 -14.83 9.68
CA ALA A 70 10.37 -14.32 10.74
C ALA A 70 8.95 -13.99 10.24
N LEU A 71 8.85 -13.50 8.99
CA LEU A 71 7.59 -13.18 8.32
C LEU A 71 6.94 -14.39 7.63
N GLY A 72 7.50 -15.60 7.74
CA GLY A 72 6.94 -16.80 7.10
C GLY A 72 6.93 -16.75 5.56
N LEU A 73 7.84 -15.98 4.97
CA LEU A 73 7.99 -15.79 3.52
C LEU A 73 8.98 -16.78 2.88
N SER A 74 9.70 -17.58 3.68
CA SER A 74 10.67 -18.57 3.21
C SER A 74 10.15 -19.53 2.12
N PRO A 75 8.87 -19.98 2.12
CA PRO A 75 8.36 -20.82 1.04
C PRO A 75 8.44 -20.18 -0.35
N ALA A 76 8.33 -18.86 -0.44
CA ALA A 76 8.47 -18.14 -1.72
C ALA A 76 9.92 -17.92 -2.13
N ALA A 77 10.82 -17.81 -1.16
CA ALA A 77 12.25 -17.70 -1.46
C ALA A 77 12.75 -19.01 -2.08
N GLY A 78 12.38 -20.14 -1.47
CA GLY A 78 12.96 -21.45 -1.76
C GLY A 78 14.28 -21.70 -1.02
N PRO A 79 14.86 -22.90 -1.14
CA PRO A 79 16.17 -23.18 -0.55
C PRO A 79 17.29 -22.50 -1.37
N ASN A 80 18.26 -21.89 -0.68
CA ASN A 80 19.44 -21.24 -1.28
C ASN A 80 19.11 -20.08 -2.24
N SER A 81 18.05 -19.32 -1.95
CA SER A 81 17.67 -18.16 -2.75
C SER A 81 18.81 -17.14 -2.80
N PRO A 82 19.08 -16.52 -3.97
CA PRO A 82 20.02 -15.41 -4.01
C PRO A 82 19.47 -14.21 -3.21
N PRO A 83 20.35 -13.33 -2.70
CA PRO A 83 19.94 -12.13 -1.96
C PRO A 83 18.89 -11.29 -2.68
N ALA A 84 19.01 -11.15 -4.00
CA ALA A 84 18.04 -10.42 -4.81
C ALA A 84 16.60 -10.96 -4.68
N ALA A 85 16.43 -12.29 -4.53
CA ALA A 85 15.10 -12.89 -4.32
C ALA A 85 14.56 -12.60 -2.92
N LEU A 86 15.42 -12.59 -1.89
CA LEU A 86 15.04 -12.20 -0.53
C LEU A 86 14.61 -10.73 -0.48
N PHE A 87 15.39 -9.85 -1.12
CA PHE A 87 15.08 -8.42 -1.20
C PHE A 87 13.77 -8.17 -1.93
N ALA A 88 13.52 -8.86 -3.06
CA ALA A 88 12.28 -8.75 -3.81
C ALA A 88 11.04 -9.21 -3.02
N LEU A 89 11.19 -10.13 -2.07
CA LEU A 89 10.11 -10.53 -1.16
C LEU A 89 9.78 -9.46 -0.12
N LEU A 90 10.79 -8.72 0.35
CA LEU A 90 10.64 -7.70 1.39
C LEU A 90 10.24 -6.35 0.82
N CYS A 91 10.79 -5.94 -0.32
CA CYS A 91 10.35 -4.80 -1.08
C CYS A 91 10.35 -5.13 -2.58
N PRO A 92 9.16 -5.41 -3.17
CA PRO A 92 9.04 -5.64 -4.59
C PRO A 92 9.39 -4.34 -5.32
N GLN A 93 10.33 -4.40 -6.26
CA GLN A 93 10.59 -3.23 -7.08
C GLN A 93 9.29 -2.81 -7.78
N PRO A 94 9.04 -1.50 -7.92
CA PRO A 94 7.93 -1.04 -8.74
C PRO A 94 8.19 -1.59 -10.13
N ALA A 95 7.43 -2.61 -10.53
CA ALA A 95 7.60 -3.20 -11.84
C ALA A 95 7.55 -2.05 -12.85
N GLN A 96 8.56 -1.97 -13.71
CA GLN A 96 8.35 -1.36 -15.01
C GLN A 96 7.08 -2.01 -15.56
N THR A 97 6.21 -1.22 -16.17
CA THR A 97 4.80 -1.51 -16.45
C THR A 97 4.55 -2.71 -17.40
N GLU A 98 5.39 -3.74 -17.38
CA GLU A 98 5.10 -5.06 -17.90
C GLU A 98 3.93 -5.62 -17.10
N GLU A 99 2.75 -5.53 -17.71
CA GLU A 99 1.61 -6.36 -17.39
C GLU A 99 2.09 -7.80 -17.22
N VAL A 100 1.92 -8.34 -16.01
CA VAL A 100 2.07 -9.78 -15.77
C VAL A 100 1.28 -10.49 -16.87
N PRO A 101 1.88 -11.46 -17.59
CA PRO A 101 1.28 -12.06 -18.78
C PRO A 101 -0.16 -12.51 -18.53
N PRO A 102 -1.01 -12.42 -19.55
CA PRO A 102 -2.45 -12.45 -19.40
C PRO A 102 -2.92 -13.74 -18.74
N ALA A 103 -3.92 -13.55 -17.89
CA ALA A 103 -4.67 -14.60 -17.20
C ALA A 103 -4.84 -15.88 -18.01
N ALA A 104 -4.70 -17.02 -17.34
CA ALA A 104 -5.11 -18.29 -17.93
C ALA A 104 -6.65 -18.32 -17.97
N PRO A 105 -7.28 -18.46 -19.16
CA PRO A 105 -8.71 -18.68 -19.23
C PRO A 105 -9.02 -20.01 -18.56
N VAL A 106 -9.95 -20.00 -17.61
CA VAL A 106 -10.37 -21.23 -16.94
C VAL A 106 -11.56 -21.79 -17.70
N ARG A 107 -11.38 -22.98 -18.30
CA ARG A 107 -12.47 -23.71 -18.95
C ARG A 107 -12.94 -24.81 -18.02
N LEU A 108 -14.01 -24.54 -17.28
CA LEU A 108 -14.65 -25.53 -16.44
C LEU A 108 -15.69 -26.31 -17.25
N ALA A 109 -15.72 -27.63 -17.07
CA ALA A 109 -16.84 -28.41 -17.55
C ALA A 109 -18.12 -27.98 -16.80
N PRO A 110 -19.31 -28.00 -17.44
CA PRO A 110 -20.56 -27.73 -16.74
C PRO A 110 -20.70 -28.64 -15.50
N GLY A 111 -20.95 -28.03 -14.34
CA GLY A 111 -21.08 -28.75 -13.06
C GLY A 111 -19.77 -29.18 -12.41
N ALA A 112 -18.61 -28.70 -12.87
CA ALA A 112 -17.34 -28.96 -12.20
C ALA A 112 -17.34 -28.42 -10.77
N THR A 113 -16.96 -29.27 -9.81
CA THR A 113 -16.79 -28.91 -8.39
C THR A 113 -15.34 -28.62 -8.02
N SER A 114 -14.41 -28.77 -8.97
CA SER A 114 -13.00 -28.45 -8.77
C SER A 114 -12.34 -27.97 -10.06
N ALA A 115 -11.26 -27.21 -9.91
CA ALA A 115 -10.44 -26.71 -11.01
C ALA A 115 -8.96 -26.73 -10.63
N ALA A 116 -8.09 -26.81 -11.63
CA ALA A 116 -6.67 -26.56 -11.49
C ALA A 116 -6.20 -25.64 -12.61
N VAL A 117 -5.39 -24.64 -12.27
CA VAL A 117 -4.89 -23.63 -13.20
C VAL A 117 -3.41 -23.41 -12.93
N ASP A 118 -2.59 -23.61 -13.95
CA ASP A 118 -1.16 -23.29 -13.87
C ASP A 118 -0.95 -21.83 -14.27
N LEU A 119 -0.31 -21.06 -13.39
CA LEU A 119 0.03 -19.66 -13.60
C LEU A 119 1.55 -19.49 -13.48
N THR A 120 2.13 -18.67 -14.36
CA THR A 120 3.56 -18.35 -14.28
C THR A 120 3.75 -17.14 -13.38
N VAL A 121 4.49 -17.33 -12.29
CA VAL A 121 4.92 -16.28 -11.37
C VAL A 121 6.28 -15.76 -11.85
N PRO A 122 6.38 -14.49 -12.27
CA PRO A 122 7.62 -13.98 -12.86
C PRO A 122 8.77 -13.89 -11.85
N GLU A 123 8.46 -13.64 -10.58
CA GLU A 123 9.41 -13.39 -9.51
C GLU A 123 8.85 -13.83 -8.16
N ALA A 124 9.72 -14.16 -7.20
CA ALA A 124 9.27 -14.49 -5.86
C ALA A 124 8.56 -13.28 -5.22
N GLY A 125 7.42 -13.51 -4.57
CA GLY A 125 6.60 -12.41 -4.06
C GLY A 125 5.42 -12.85 -3.22
N LEU A 126 4.77 -11.87 -2.59
CA LEU A 126 3.42 -12.00 -2.08
C LEU A 126 2.43 -11.69 -3.20
N TYR A 127 1.43 -12.56 -3.39
CA TYR A 127 0.42 -12.43 -4.42
C TYR A 127 -0.98 -12.61 -3.87
N ALA A 128 -1.91 -11.75 -4.28
CA ALA A 128 -3.34 -11.99 -4.16
C ALA A 128 -3.83 -12.74 -5.41
N VAL A 129 -4.73 -13.69 -5.22
CA VAL A 129 -5.44 -14.33 -6.35
C VAL A 129 -6.63 -13.45 -6.70
N ALA A 130 -6.77 -13.03 -7.95
CA ALA A 130 -8.00 -12.39 -8.43
C ALA A 130 -8.73 -13.33 -9.37
N VAL A 131 -10.04 -13.48 -9.18
CA VAL A 131 -10.90 -14.41 -9.92
C VAL A 131 -12.10 -13.67 -10.46
N GLN A 132 -12.28 -13.71 -11.77
CA GLN A 132 -13.51 -13.26 -12.42
C GLN A 132 -14.43 -14.46 -12.63
N GLY A 133 -15.67 -14.36 -12.16
CA GLY A 133 -16.57 -15.51 -12.13
C GLY A 133 -17.88 -15.22 -11.42
N HIS A 134 -18.57 -16.29 -11.02
CA HIS A 134 -19.78 -16.25 -10.22
C HIS A 134 -19.72 -17.30 -9.10
N GLY A 135 -20.33 -17.01 -7.96
CA GLY A 135 -20.60 -17.97 -6.89
C GLY A 135 -19.38 -18.28 -6.03
N LEU A 136 -19.62 -19.01 -4.93
CA LEU A 136 -18.63 -19.28 -3.91
C LEU A 136 -17.53 -20.25 -4.38
N GLN A 137 -16.28 -19.88 -4.11
CA GLN A 137 -15.09 -20.63 -4.55
C GLN A 137 -14.00 -20.56 -3.48
N GLN A 138 -13.32 -21.68 -3.24
CA GLN A 138 -12.15 -21.73 -2.36
C GLN A 138 -10.90 -22.06 -3.16
N TRP A 139 -9.90 -21.18 -3.10
CA TRP A 139 -8.68 -21.29 -3.89
C TRP A 139 -7.49 -21.68 -3.02
N ARG A 140 -6.55 -22.45 -3.58
CA ARG A 140 -5.34 -22.90 -2.89
C ARG A 140 -4.13 -22.89 -3.80
N ALA A 141 -2.95 -22.64 -3.24
CA ALA A 141 -1.66 -22.71 -3.94
C ALA A 141 -0.63 -23.42 -3.06
N GLY A 142 0.03 -24.47 -3.58
CA GLY A 142 1.05 -25.19 -2.81
C GLY A 142 0.55 -25.70 -1.43
N GLY A 143 -0.74 -26.07 -1.35
CA GLY A 143 -1.37 -26.52 -0.10
C GLY A 143 -1.82 -25.40 0.85
N ARG A 144 -1.53 -24.13 0.56
CA ARG A 144 -2.01 -22.98 1.34
C ARG A 144 -3.36 -22.50 0.82
N ASN A 145 -4.22 -22.05 1.72
CA ASN A 145 -5.48 -21.42 1.34
C ASN A 145 -5.19 -20.02 0.79
N ALA A 146 -5.75 -19.68 -0.37
CA ALA A 146 -5.88 -18.30 -0.82
C ALA A 146 -7.15 -17.67 -0.21
N GLY A 147 -8.06 -18.51 0.26
CA GLY A 147 -9.31 -18.15 0.89
C GLY A 147 -10.51 -18.31 -0.03
N GLU A 148 -11.62 -17.80 0.46
CA GLU A 148 -12.93 -17.88 -0.18
C GLU A 148 -13.20 -16.62 -0.99
N ILE A 149 -13.70 -16.80 -2.22
CA ILE A 149 -14.02 -15.73 -3.15
C ILE A 149 -15.46 -15.95 -3.62
N ASP A 150 -16.28 -14.92 -3.52
CA ASP A 150 -17.58 -14.85 -4.18
C ASP A 150 -17.54 -13.73 -5.24
N PRO A 151 -16.94 -13.98 -6.43
CA PRO A 151 -16.87 -12.97 -7.46
C PRO A 151 -18.24 -12.78 -8.10
N HIS A 152 -18.58 -11.54 -8.44
CA HIS A 152 -19.75 -11.23 -9.26
C HIS A 152 -19.30 -11.01 -10.71
N LEU A 153 -20.13 -11.43 -11.69
CA LEU A 153 -19.78 -11.57 -13.11
C LEU A 153 -19.10 -10.33 -13.76
N GLU A 154 -19.29 -9.14 -13.21
CA GLU A 154 -18.78 -7.87 -13.75
C GLU A 154 -17.41 -7.41 -13.18
N ARG A 155 -16.95 -7.96 -12.05
CA ARG A 155 -15.65 -7.57 -11.45
C ARG A 155 -14.88 -8.78 -10.92
N PRO A 156 -13.54 -8.81 -11.08
CA PRO A 156 -12.72 -9.79 -10.38
C PRO A 156 -12.95 -9.68 -8.86
N GLY A 157 -13.33 -10.78 -8.23
CA GLY A 157 -13.25 -10.94 -6.78
C GLY A 157 -11.82 -11.26 -6.38
N PHE A 158 -11.39 -10.77 -5.23
CA PHE A 158 -10.04 -11.00 -4.72
C PHE A 158 -10.07 -12.04 -3.61
N ALA A 159 -9.17 -13.01 -3.70
CA ALA A 159 -8.81 -13.88 -2.61
C ALA A 159 -8.39 -13.05 -1.41
N PRO A 160 -8.87 -13.42 -0.21
CA PRO A 160 -8.50 -12.68 0.96
C PRO A 160 -7.01 -12.83 1.30
N GLU A 161 -6.49 -14.05 1.23
CA GLU A 161 -5.16 -14.35 1.74
C GLU A 161 -4.06 -14.04 0.71
N LEU A 162 -3.00 -13.37 1.17
CA LEU A 162 -1.78 -13.20 0.39
C LEU A 162 -0.95 -14.47 0.41
N LEU A 163 -0.62 -14.96 -0.77
CA LEU A 163 0.19 -16.16 -0.98
C LEU A 163 1.65 -15.77 -1.23
N PRO A 164 2.60 -16.21 -0.39
CA PRO A 164 4.00 -16.16 -0.77
C PRO A 164 4.25 -17.26 -1.81
N LEU A 165 4.50 -16.86 -3.05
CA LEU A 165 4.74 -17.74 -4.18
C LEU A 165 6.18 -17.59 -4.69
N PRO A 166 6.89 -18.70 -4.96
CA PRO A 166 8.17 -18.66 -5.65
C PRO A 166 7.97 -18.35 -7.14
N ALA A 167 9.04 -17.87 -7.78
CA ALA A 167 9.08 -17.70 -9.23
C ALA A 167 8.89 -19.05 -9.96
N GLY A 168 8.32 -19.01 -11.16
CA GLY A 168 8.03 -20.18 -11.98
C GLY A 168 6.55 -20.56 -12.02
N VAL A 169 6.25 -21.75 -12.53
CA VAL A 169 4.87 -22.23 -12.69
C VAL A 169 4.31 -22.66 -11.34
N GLN A 170 3.17 -22.09 -10.96
CA GLN A 170 2.41 -22.40 -9.76
C GLN A 170 1.04 -22.97 -10.15
N THR A 171 0.67 -24.12 -9.60
CA THR A 171 -0.68 -24.68 -9.76
C THR A 171 -1.60 -24.13 -8.67
N LEU A 172 -2.62 -23.38 -9.08
CA LEU A 172 -3.75 -23.01 -8.25
C LEU A 172 -4.83 -24.08 -8.35
N GLN A 173 -5.35 -24.52 -7.21
CA GLN A 173 -6.46 -25.47 -7.11
C GLN A 173 -7.69 -24.76 -6.56
N ALA A 174 -8.85 -24.99 -7.16
CA ALA A 174 -10.12 -24.46 -6.69
C ALA A 174 -11.07 -25.59 -6.28
N SER A 175 -11.82 -25.37 -5.21
CA SER A 175 -13.08 -26.05 -4.90
C SER A 175 -14.22 -25.09 -5.21
N LEU A 176 -15.22 -25.56 -5.95
CA LEU A 176 -16.32 -24.73 -6.47
C LEU A 176 -17.64 -25.24 -5.93
N ASP A 177 -18.46 -24.33 -5.38
CA ASP A 177 -19.83 -24.65 -5.03
C ASP A 177 -20.67 -24.94 -6.29
N PRO A 178 -21.76 -25.73 -6.19
CA PRO A 178 -22.64 -26.00 -7.32
C PRO A 178 -23.16 -24.69 -7.96
N GLY A 179 -22.89 -24.52 -9.25
CA GLY A 179 -23.30 -23.32 -10.00
C GLY A 179 -22.26 -22.19 -10.03
N SER A 180 -21.15 -22.34 -9.29
CA SER A 180 -20.02 -21.41 -9.37
C SER A 180 -19.28 -21.54 -10.69
N THR A 181 -18.74 -20.43 -11.17
CA THR A 181 -17.94 -20.36 -12.40
C THR A 181 -16.69 -19.53 -12.17
N ALA A 182 -15.58 -19.91 -12.79
CA ALA A 182 -14.39 -19.10 -12.91
C ALA A 182 -14.09 -18.95 -14.39
N THR A 183 -14.02 -17.72 -14.87
CA THR A 183 -13.73 -17.39 -16.28
C THR A 183 -12.28 -16.94 -16.45
N ARG A 184 -11.75 -16.24 -15.46
CA ARG A 184 -10.41 -15.67 -15.46
C ARG A 184 -9.80 -15.77 -14.08
N VAL A 185 -8.53 -16.17 -14.00
CA VAL A 185 -7.75 -16.15 -12.76
C VAL A 185 -6.43 -15.43 -13.02
N THR A 186 -6.09 -14.49 -12.14
CA THR A 186 -4.85 -13.71 -12.19
C THR A 186 -4.16 -13.73 -10.84
N LEU A 187 -2.85 -13.52 -10.85
CA LEU A 187 -2.07 -13.23 -9.65
C LEU A 187 -1.70 -11.75 -9.66
N GLU A 188 -2.05 -11.05 -8.60
CA GLU A 188 -1.68 -9.65 -8.41
C GLU A 188 -0.64 -9.55 -7.29
N ARG A 189 0.55 -9.05 -7.64
CA ARG A 189 1.63 -8.90 -6.66
C ARG A 189 1.24 -7.86 -5.62
N TYR A 190 1.37 -8.20 -4.35
CA TYR A 190 1.14 -7.28 -3.24
C TYR A 190 2.31 -6.31 -3.08
N ARG A 191 2.16 -5.12 -3.67
CA ARG A 191 3.22 -4.08 -3.70
C ARG A 191 3.26 -3.18 -2.47
N GLN A 192 2.32 -3.34 -1.54
CA GLN A 192 2.26 -2.48 -0.35
C GLN A 192 3.30 -2.87 0.71
N LEU A 193 3.82 -4.10 0.65
CA LEU A 193 4.92 -4.52 1.52
C LEU A 193 6.24 -4.01 0.94
N CYS A 194 6.78 -2.91 1.48
CA CYS A 194 8.15 -2.50 1.17
C CYS A 194 8.92 -2.29 2.47
N ILE A 195 9.62 -3.34 2.89
CA ILE A 195 10.55 -3.37 4.01
C ILE A 195 11.95 -3.29 3.43
N GLU A 196 12.59 -2.14 3.59
CA GLU A 196 13.96 -1.92 3.12
C GLU A 196 14.69 -0.88 3.98
N PRO A 197 16.04 -0.92 3.99
CA PRO A 197 16.89 0.17 4.48
C PRO A 197 16.63 1.49 3.77
N ARG A 198 17.23 2.58 4.25
CA ARG A 198 17.03 3.92 3.65
C ARG A 198 17.47 3.97 2.18
N ASP A 199 18.59 3.34 1.88
CA ASP A 199 19.21 3.34 0.56
C ASP A 199 18.88 2.07 -0.26
N GLY A 200 17.85 1.33 0.16
CA GLY A 200 17.51 0.03 -0.37
C GLY A 200 18.45 -1.09 0.12
N TRP A 201 18.16 -2.31 -0.32
CA TRP A 201 18.94 -3.49 0.04
C TRP A 201 20.22 -3.65 -0.79
N SER A 202 21.34 -4.02 -0.15
CA SER A 202 22.62 -4.27 -0.80
C SER A 202 23.31 -5.53 -0.26
N ALA A 203 23.55 -6.52 -1.14
CA ALA A 203 24.19 -7.77 -0.75
C ALA A 203 25.63 -7.55 -0.24
N GLY A 204 25.98 -8.20 0.87
CA GLY A 204 27.29 -8.05 1.50
C GLY A 204 27.55 -6.73 2.24
N LYS A 205 26.67 -5.73 2.15
CA LYS A 205 26.79 -4.49 2.93
C LYS A 205 26.61 -4.78 4.42
N PRO A 206 27.49 -4.30 5.31
CA PRO A 206 27.30 -4.46 6.75
C PRO A 206 26.02 -3.76 7.23
N LEU A 207 25.21 -4.47 8.02
CA LEU A 207 23.98 -3.94 8.60
C LEU A 207 24.30 -2.94 9.71
N ARG A 208 23.68 -1.76 9.64
CA ARG A 208 23.69 -0.75 10.72
C ARG A 208 22.41 -0.83 11.55
N PHE A 209 22.47 -0.39 12.81
CA PHE A 209 21.28 -0.36 13.66
C PHE A 209 20.17 0.55 13.12
N GLY A 210 20.50 1.65 12.42
CA GLY A 210 19.52 2.49 11.74
C GLY A 210 18.71 1.73 10.68
N ASP A 211 19.39 0.98 9.81
CA ASP A 211 18.77 0.16 8.76
C ASP A 211 17.93 -0.99 9.35
N LYS A 212 18.45 -1.64 10.39
CA LYS A 212 17.71 -2.66 11.15
C LYS A 212 16.45 -2.08 11.79
N ALA A 213 16.54 -0.93 12.45
CA ALA A 213 15.41 -0.30 13.11
C ALA A 213 14.31 0.09 12.11
N ARG A 214 14.70 0.69 10.98
CA ARG A 214 13.79 1.03 9.88
C ARG A 214 13.05 -0.19 9.36
N THR A 215 13.78 -1.25 9.04
CA THR A 215 13.19 -2.48 8.50
C THR A 215 12.27 -3.17 9.51
N LEU A 216 12.62 -3.19 10.80
CA LEU A 216 11.73 -3.71 11.85
C LEU A 216 10.46 -2.88 12.01
N VAL A 217 10.55 -1.56 12.17
CA VAL A 217 9.37 -0.70 12.33
C VAL A 217 8.42 -0.82 11.14
N ARG A 218 8.96 -0.90 9.91
CA ARG A 218 8.18 -1.18 8.70
C ARG A 218 7.50 -2.54 8.75
N ALA A 219 8.26 -3.60 9.05
CA ALA A 219 7.74 -4.96 9.15
C ALA A 219 6.64 -5.10 10.22
N LEU A 220 6.72 -4.32 11.29
CA LEU A 220 5.73 -4.31 12.37
C LEU A 220 4.53 -3.39 12.10
N GLY A 221 4.58 -2.57 11.04
CA GLY A 221 3.55 -1.59 10.72
C GLY A 221 3.46 -0.44 11.73
N LEU A 222 4.60 -0.04 12.29
CA LEU A 222 4.68 0.97 13.35
C LEU A 222 5.07 2.37 12.84
N GLU A 223 5.14 2.58 11.53
CA GLU A 223 5.51 3.89 10.94
C GLU A 223 4.55 5.02 11.33
N SER A 224 3.29 4.72 11.66
CA SER A 224 2.33 5.73 12.17
C SER A 224 2.73 6.31 13.53
N ARG A 225 3.67 5.68 14.24
CA ARG A 225 4.25 6.16 15.50
C ARG A 225 5.43 7.09 15.33
N LEU A 226 5.95 7.24 14.11
CA LEU A 226 7.02 8.20 13.84
C LEU A 226 6.53 9.62 14.19
N PRO A 227 7.41 10.50 14.70
CA PRO A 227 7.04 11.88 15.01
C PRO A 227 6.49 12.62 13.77
N ILE A 228 5.51 13.51 13.96
CA ILE A 228 4.99 14.36 12.88
C ILE A 228 6.00 15.48 12.58
N GLU A 229 6.21 15.77 11.30
CA GLU A 229 7.04 16.85 10.80
C GLU A 229 6.17 17.97 10.23
N GLY A 230 6.22 19.16 10.83
CA GLY A 230 5.49 20.34 10.33
C GLY A 230 3.96 20.27 10.47
N PRO A 231 3.24 21.26 9.93
CA PRO A 231 1.78 21.30 9.94
C PRO A 231 1.15 20.35 8.90
N PRO A 232 -0.09 19.87 9.12
CA PRO A 232 -0.82 19.08 8.12
C PRO A 232 -1.12 19.88 6.85
N GLN A 233 -0.93 19.25 5.69
CA GLN A 233 -1.61 19.68 4.47
C GLN A 233 -3.09 19.27 4.58
N THR A 234 -4.00 20.23 4.38
CA THR A 234 -5.44 20.01 4.48
C THR A 234 -6.10 20.16 3.11
N ILE A 235 -7.00 19.24 2.78
CA ILE A 235 -7.77 19.23 1.53
C ILE A 235 -9.24 19.06 1.90
N GLU A 236 -10.08 19.96 1.44
CA GLU A 236 -11.52 19.90 1.71
C GLU A 236 -12.17 18.80 0.85
N GLY A 237 -13.12 18.08 1.43
CA GLY A 237 -13.77 16.93 0.79
C GLY A 237 -14.51 17.31 -0.48
N GLU A 238 -15.08 18.51 -0.54
CA GLU A 238 -15.85 19.04 -1.68
C GLU A 238 -15.01 19.36 -2.93
N THR A 239 -13.67 19.38 -2.84
CA THR A 239 -12.80 19.66 -4.01
C THR A 239 -12.46 18.40 -4.82
N PHE A 240 -13.34 17.41 -4.81
CA PHE A 240 -13.13 16.10 -5.43
C PHE A 240 -13.40 16.09 -6.94
N HIS A 241 -12.90 15.04 -7.61
CA HIS A 241 -13.30 14.65 -8.96
C HIS A 241 -14.06 13.31 -8.91
N ALA A 242 -15.22 13.23 -9.56
CA ALA A 242 -15.99 11.99 -9.72
C ALA A 242 -16.71 11.95 -11.07
N LEU A 243 -17.24 10.79 -11.45
CA LEU A 243 -18.16 10.71 -12.59
C LEU A 243 -19.49 11.43 -12.26
N PRO A 244 -20.15 12.04 -13.25
CA PRO A 244 -21.43 12.70 -13.03
C PRO A 244 -22.47 11.79 -12.36
N GLY A 245 -23.14 12.29 -11.32
CA GLY A 245 -24.25 11.59 -10.63
C GLY A 245 -23.83 10.52 -9.61
N GLN A 246 -22.52 10.37 -9.33
CA GLN A 246 -22.04 9.46 -8.29
C GLN A 246 -21.95 10.11 -6.91
N ALA A 247 -21.70 11.41 -6.85
CA ALA A 247 -21.55 12.13 -5.60
C ALA A 247 -22.04 13.57 -5.70
N SER A 248 -22.47 14.09 -4.57
CA SER A 248 -22.98 15.45 -4.41
C SER A 248 -22.23 16.17 -3.29
N VAL A 249 -21.95 17.47 -3.51
CA VAL A 249 -21.54 18.38 -2.44
C VAL A 249 -22.80 18.77 -1.66
N THR A 250 -22.74 18.69 -0.34
CA THR A 250 -23.87 19.04 0.53
C THR A 250 -23.39 19.79 1.77
N ASP A 251 -24.25 20.66 2.29
CA ASP A 251 -24.13 21.37 3.55
C ASP A 251 -25.04 20.76 4.64
N GLU A 252 -25.56 19.54 4.40
CA GLU A 252 -26.47 18.87 5.33
C GLU A 252 -25.80 18.77 6.72
N PRO A 253 -26.46 19.28 7.77
CA PRO A 253 -25.88 19.30 9.09
C PRO A 253 -25.80 17.89 9.66
N LEU A 254 -24.61 17.51 10.09
CA LEU A 254 -24.38 16.31 10.91
C LEU A 254 -24.21 16.70 12.38
N SER A 255 -24.03 15.71 13.25
CA SER A 255 -23.90 15.94 14.71
C SER A 255 -22.71 16.83 15.11
N SER A 256 -21.73 17.03 14.21
CA SER A 256 -20.65 18.00 14.40
C SER A 256 -20.45 18.83 13.14
N ARG A 257 -19.94 20.06 13.33
CA ARG A 257 -19.72 21.02 12.24
C ARG A 257 -18.74 20.47 11.19
N THR A 258 -19.11 20.62 9.93
CA THR A 258 -18.28 20.36 8.73
C THR A 258 -17.16 21.39 8.62
N SER A 259 -16.02 20.96 8.10
CA SER A 259 -14.99 21.89 7.65
C SER A 259 -15.46 22.60 6.39
N GLY A 260 -15.02 23.84 6.16
CA GLY A 260 -15.41 24.61 4.97
C GLY A 260 -16.90 24.97 4.84
N GLY A 261 -17.80 24.32 5.59
CA GLY A 261 -19.26 24.46 5.49
C GLY A 261 -19.93 23.43 4.57
N ALA A 262 -19.18 22.60 3.86
CA ALA A 262 -19.70 21.59 2.94
C ALA A 262 -18.88 20.29 3.02
N TRP A 263 -19.40 19.21 2.46
CA TRP A 263 -18.72 17.92 2.37
C TRP A 263 -19.22 17.15 1.15
N VAL A 264 -18.46 16.13 0.73
CA VAL A 264 -18.88 15.24 -0.36
C VAL A 264 -19.60 14.02 0.18
N ARG A 265 -20.80 13.77 -0.36
CA ARG A 265 -21.62 12.59 -0.09
C ARG A 265 -21.75 11.72 -1.33
N ALA A 266 -21.60 10.41 -1.16
CA ALA A 266 -21.89 9.44 -2.20
C ALA A 266 -23.41 9.28 -2.40
N ASP A 267 -23.85 9.29 -3.66
CA ASP A 267 -25.26 9.18 -4.03
C ASP A 267 -25.75 7.72 -3.98
N ARG A 268 -26.91 7.40 -4.58
CA ARG A 268 -27.61 6.12 -4.38
C ARG A 268 -26.80 4.87 -4.73
N ASP A 269 -25.93 4.98 -5.73
CA ASP A 269 -25.15 3.85 -6.24
C ASP A 269 -23.71 3.80 -5.65
N GLY A 270 -23.41 4.68 -4.70
CA GLY A 270 -22.05 4.90 -4.20
C GLY A 270 -21.25 5.81 -5.13
N ALA A 271 -19.99 6.03 -4.77
CA ALA A 271 -19.11 6.94 -5.52
C ALA A 271 -17.66 6.46 -5.56
N GLU A 272 -16.97 6.71 -6.67
CA GLU A 272 -15.52 6.79 -6.70
C GLU A 272 -15.10 8.26 -6.72
N LEU A 273 -14.41 8.72 -5.67
CA LEU A 273 -13.91 10.08 -5.57
C LEU A 273 -12.40 10.10 -5.72
N ARG A 274 -11.89 11.19 -6.30
CA ARG A 274 -10.46 11.40 -6.52
C ARG A 274 -10.04 12.80 -6.09
N TRP A 275 -8.86 12.89 -5.47
CA TRP A 275 -8.18 14.16 -5.18
C TRP A 275 -6.73 14.06 -5.63
N ASP A 276 -6.18 15.20 -6.01
CA ASP A 276 -4.76 15.32 -6.32
C ASP A 276 -4.04 16.02 -5.16
N VAL A 277 -2.97 15.39 -4.69
CA VAL A 277 -2.18 15.82 -3.53
C VAL A 277 -0.74 16.01 -3.97
N ARG A 278 -0.19 17.21 -3.78
CA ARG A 278 1.23 17.45 -4.01
C ARG A 278 2.04 17.08 -2.77
N ILE A 279 3.01 16.17 -2.94
CA ILE A 279 4.04 15.84 -1.95
C ILE A 279 5.31 16.60 -2.33
N ASP A 280 5.76 17.51 -1.48
CA ASP A 280 6.90 18.38 -1.80
C ASP A 280 8.25 17.65 -1.75
N GLU A 281 8.43 16.77 -0.76
CA GLU A 281 9.64 15.99 -0.53
C GLU A 281 9.26 14.52 -0.34
N PRO A 282 10.07 13.57 -0.84
CA PRO A 282 9.84 12.16 -0.57
C PRO A 282 9.94 11.87 0.92
N GLY A 283 9.10 10.97 1.42
CA GLY A 283 9.14 10.57 2.83
C GLY A 283 7.93 9.75 3.26
N VAL A 284 7.88 9.42 4.55
CA VAL A 284 6.74 8.73 5.15
C VAL A 284 5.62 9.72 5.45
N VAL A 285 4.41 9.43 4.98
CA VAL A 285 3.23 10.25 5.27
C VAL A 285 2.12 9.43 5.91
N THR A 286 1.36 10.05 6.81
CA THR A 286 0.08 9.53 7.30
C THR A 286 -1.06 10.30 6.66
N LEU A 287 -1.95 9.59 5.98
CA LEU A 287 -3.21 10.11 5.49
C LEU A 287 -4.30 9.88 6.55
N LEU A 288 -4.92 10.97 6.98
CA LEU A 288 -6.14 10.95 7.79
C LEU A 288 -7.31 11.47 6.96
N ALA A 289 -8.49 10.92 7.19
CA ALA A 289 -9.73 11.44 6.63
C ALA A 289 -10.76 11.62 7.73
N ARG A 290 -11.50 12.74 7.67
CA ARG A 290 -12.69 12.96 8.47
C ARG A 290 -13.89 12.47 7.67
N VAL A 291 -14.39 11.30 8.04
CA VAL A 291 -15.35 10.53 7.24
C VAL A 291 -16.67 10.36 7.97
N HIS A 292 -17.72 10.12 7.19
CA HIS A 292 -19.07 9.82 7.63
C HIS A 292 -19.56 8.49 7.02
N GLY A 293 -20.39 7.78 7.79
CA GLY A 293 -20.94 6.46 7.43
C GLY A 293 -20.15 5.32 8.08
N ALA A 294 -20.85 4.25 8.45
CA ALA A 294 -20.27 3.08 9.11
C ALA A 294 -19.82 1.98 8.13
N ALA A 295 -20.15 2.13 6.85
CA ALA A 295 -19.81 1.14 5.84
C ALA A 295 -18.32 1.19 5.51
N SER A 296 -17.76 0.02 5.15
CA SER A 296 -16.38 -0.10 4.69
C SER A 296 -16.14 0.75 3.44
N GLN A 297 -14.97 1.39 3.40
CA GLN A 297 -14.53 2.30 2.34
C GLN A 297 -13.22 1.77 1.76
N ILE A 298 -13.02 1.86 0.45
CA ILE A 298 -11.80 1.37 -0.19
C ILE A 298 -10.96 2.56 -0.61
N TRP A 299 -9.76 2.71 -0.04
CA TRP A 299 -8.87 3.84 -0.23
C TRP A 299 -7.57 3.44 -0.93
N SER A 300 -7.02 4.31 -1.77
CA SER A 300 -5.65 4.17 -2.30
C SER A 300 -5.02 5.53 -2.54
N ILE A 301 -3.70 5.64 -2.40
CA ILE A 301 -2.93 6.86 -2.69
C ILE A 301 -1.73 6.55 -3.59
N GLY A 302 -1.54 7.34 -4.64
CA GLY A 302 -0.45 7.15 -5.61
C GLY A 302 -0.45 5.74 -6.20
N ASN A 303 0.69 5.05 -6.08
CA ASN A 303 0.87 3.66 -6.55
C ASN A 303 0.65 2.61 -5.46
N THR A 304 0.12 3.01 -4.30
CA THR A 304 -0.26 2.05 -3.26
C THR A 304 -1.49 1.27 -3.69
N GLY A 305 -1.55 -0.02 -3.35
CA GLY A 305 -2.75 -0.81 -3.59
C GLY A 305 -3.96 -0.31 -2.79
N PRO A 306 -5.18 -0.75 -3.12
CA PRO A 306 -6.38 -0.44 -2.34
C PRO A 306 -6.29 -0.98 -0.90
N ARG A 307 -6.94 -0.29 0.03
CA ARG A 307 -7.07 -0.67 1.44
C ARG A 307 -8.51 -0.48 1.89
N ALA A 308 -9.07 -1.49 2.53
CA ALA A 308 -10.37 -1.36 3.18
C ALA A 308 -10.21 -0.65 4.53
N VAL A 309 -11.05 0.35 4.77
CA VAL A 309 -11.08 1.14 5.99
C VAL A 309 -12.50 1.12 6.52
N ARG A 310 -12.67 0.73 7.78
CA ARG A 310 -13.95 0.77 8.48
C ARG A 310 -13.95 1.92 9.47
N PRO A 311 -14.72 3.00 9.22
CA PRO A 311 -14.80 4.12 10.14
C PRO A 311 -15.31 3.68 11.52
N GLY A 312 -14.67 4.18 12.59
CA GLY A 312 -14.92 3.72 13.95
C GLY A 312 -16.19 4.23 14.64
N ALA A 313 -17.13 4.90 13.96
CA ALA A 313 -18.35 5.42 14.61
C ALA A 313 -19.65 5.18 13.85
N GLY A 314 -20.76 5.37 14.57
CA GLY A 314 -22.12 5.25 14.06
C GLY A 314 -22.44 6.28 12.97
N ALA A 315 -23.49 5.98 12.20
CA ALA A 315 -23.87 6.65 10.96
C ALA A 315 -24.26 8.15 11.06
N ALA A 316 -24.05 8.83 12.19
CA ALA A 316 -24.50 10.22 12.40
C ALA A 316 -23.38 11.21 12.75
N ALA A 317 -22.13 10.77 12.89
CA ALA A 317 -21.01 11.60 13.33
C ALA A 317 -19.82 11.57 12.37
N TRP A 318 -19.04 12.65 12.41
CA TRP A 318 -17.74 12.71 11.75
C TRP A 318 -16.69 11.98 12.58
N VAL A 319 -15.85 11.20 11.92
CA VAL A 319 -14.77 10.44 12.56
C VAL A 319 -13.45 10.71 11.84
N TRP A 320 -12.44 11.12 12.60
CA TRP A 320 -11.07 11.08 12.09
C TRP A 320 -10.61 9.63 12.04
N THR A 321 -10.31 9.17 10.83
CA THR A 321 -9.88 7.80 10.57
C THR A 321 -8.50 7.86 9.91
N GLU A 322 -7.55 7.10 10.46
CA GLU A 322 -6.28 6.87 9.76
C GLU A 322 -6.53 5.95 8.58
N ILE A 323 -6.23 6.45 7.38
CA ILE A 323 -6.42 5.71 6.14
C ILE A 323 -5.19 4.84 5.86
N ALA A 324 -4.01 5.46 5.91
CA ALA A 324 -2.75 4.77 5.69
C ALA A 324 -1.58 5.60 6.22
N THR A 325 -0.52 4.90 6.65
CA THR A 325 0.83 5.46 6.74
C THR A 325 1.72 4.75 5.73
N VAL A 326 2.30 5.49 4.78
CA VAL A 326 3.01 4.95 3.61
C VAL A 326 4.18 5.84 3.18
N PRO A 327 5.25 5.28 2.62
CA PRO A 327 6.27 6.07 1.91
C PRO A 327 5.71 6.58 0.59
N LEU A 328 5.88 7.87 0.31
CA LEU A 328 5.53 8.49 -0.98
C LEU A 328 6.73 9.24 -1.55
N GLY A 329 6.85 9.21 -2.88
CA GLY A 329 7.77 10.07 -3.60
C GLY A 329 7.24 11.51 -3.71
N ALA A 330 8.13 12.46 -3.95
CA ALA A 330 7.74 13.82 -4.31
C ALA A 330 6.94 13.86 -5.62
N GLY A 331 6.11 14.90 -5.78
CA GLY A 331 5.28 15.12 -6.96
C GLY A 331 3.78 15.02 -6.67
N MET A 332 2.99 14.95 -7.74
CA MET A 332 1.55 14.82 -7.64
C MET A 332 1.15 13.36 -7.39
N GLN A 333 0.35 13.13 -6.36
CA GLN A 333 -0.20 11.84 -5.98
C GLN A 333 -1.71 11.88 -6.12
N THR A 334 -2.30 10.85 -6.73
CA THR A 334 -3.77 10.74 -6.79
C THR A 334 -4.25 9.90 -5.61
N LEU A 335 -5.10 10.49 -4.78
CA LEU A 335 -5.86 9.80 -3.75
C LEU A 335 -7.22 9.38 -4.32
N ARG A 336 -7.61 8.13 -4.13
CA ARG A 336 -8.90 7.58 -4.54
C ARG A 336 -9.62 6.97 -3.37
N VAL A 337 -10.94 7.10 -3.35
CA VAL A 337 -11.81 6.38 -2.41
C VAL A 337 -13.04 5.86 -3.12
N GLN A 338 -13.47 4.65 -2.76
CA GLN A 338 -14.78 4.12 -3.09
C GLN A 338 -15.67 4.17 -1.84
N LEU A 339 -16.77 4.91 -1.94
CA LEU A 339 -17.72 5.13 -0.88
C LEU A 339 -19.04 4.43 -1.18
N ARG A 340 -19.69 3.94 -0.12
CA ARG A 340 -21.07 3.43 -0.17
C ARG A 340 -22.07 4.58 -0.14
N GLN A 341 -23.29 4.31 -0.57
CA GLN A 341 -24.39 5.26 -0.52
C GLN A 341 -24.47 5.98 0.84
N GLY A 342 -24.55 7.30 0.80
CA GLY A 342 -24.68 8.14 1.99
C GLY A 342 -23.39 8.33 2.80
N ALA A 343 -22.35 7.53 2.56
CA ALA A 343 -21.03 7.79 3.14
C ALA A 343 -20.42 9.06 2.53
N GLY A 344 -19.50 9.68 3.25
CA GLY A 344 -18.89 10.92 2.80
C GLY A 344 -17.57 11.27 3.46
N VAL A 345 -16.94 12.30 2.90
CA VAL A 345 -15.66 12.84 3.33
C VAL A 345 -15.82 14.35 3.53
N ASP A 346 -15.46 14.82 4.72
CA ASP A 346 -15.42 16.24 5.08
C ASP A 346 -14.06 16.83 4.76
N VAL A 347 -12.99 16.20 5.27
CA VAL A 347 -11.62 16.71 5.16
C VAL A 347 -10.62 15.58 5.05
N LEU A 348 -9.58 15.82 4.27
CA LEU A 348 -8.38 14.99 4.23
C LEU A 348 -7.21 15.75 4.82
N ARG A 349 -6.36 15.04 5.57
CA ARG A 349 -5.09 15.57 6.09
C ARG A 349 -3.94 14.66 5.71
N VAL A 350 -2.89 15.26 5.18
CA VAL A 350 -1.62 14.59 4.93
C VAL A 350 -0.60 15.10 5.93
N LEU A 351 -0.09 14.18 6.74
CA LEU A 351 0.89 14.44 7.80
C LEU A 351 2.24 13.87 7.37
N LYS A 352 3.24 14.73 7.16
CA LYS A 352 4.62 14.27 6.97
C LYS A 352 5.14 13.71 8.30
N ARG A 353 5.87 12.59 8.25
CA ARG A 353 6.53 11.99 9.41
C ARG A 353 8.03 12.19 9.29
N ARG A 354 8.68 12.41 10.42
CA ARG A 354 10.13 12.33 10.52
C ARG A 354 10.55 10.88 10.31
N ASP A 355 11.44 10.64 9.36
CA ASP A 355 11.85 9.31 8.94
C ASP A 355 13.38 9.15 8.98
N GLY A 356 14.07 9.88 9.86
CA GLY A 356 15.48 9.68 10.15
C GLY A 356 15.73 8.41 10.98
N ASP A 357 16.93 7.84 10.91
CA ASP A 357 17.22 6.56 11.56
C ASP A 357 17.06 6.61 13.09
N GLN A 358 17.35 7.76 13.70
CA GLN A 358 17.11 8.01 15.12
C GLN A 358 15.61 7.99 15.49
N ASP A 359 14.74 8.42 14.57
CA ASP A 359 13.29 8.38 14.80
C ASP A 359 12.77 6.93 14.78
N TYR A 360 13.34 6.07 13.92
CA TYR A 360 13.02 4.65 13.90
C TYR A 360 13.52 3.91 15.16
N LEU A 361 14.73 4.23 15.63
CA LEU A 361 15.25 3.71 16.89
C LEU A 361 14.36 4.12 18.07
N ALA A 362 13.92 5.38 18.12
CA ALA A 362 13.01 5.86 19.17
C ALA A 362 11.66 5.13 19.17
N VAL A 363 11.14 4.71 18.01
CA VAL A 363 9.91 3.88 17.94
C VAL A 363 10.14 2.50 18.54
N LEU A 364 11.30 1.88 18.31
CA LEU A 364 11.64 0.57 18.89
C LEU A 364 11.88 0.66 20.40
N ASP A 365 12.59 1.67 20.87
CA ASP A 365 12.80 1.94 22.30
C ASP A 365 11.46 2.11 23.03
N ALA A 366 10.52 2.86 22.44
CA ALA A 366 9.18 3.07 22.99
C ALA A 366 8.33 1.79 23.13
N ILE A 367 8.71 0.68 22.48
CA ILE A 367 8.08 -0.64 22.65
C ILE A 367 8.95 -1.64 23.42
N GLY A 368 10.04 -1.18 24.03
CA GLY A 368 10.96 -2.00 24.83
C GLY A 368 11.89 -2.88 24.00
N VAL A 369 12.24 -2.43 22.79
CA VAL A 369 13.26 -3.07 21.94
C VAL A 369 14.47 -2.15 21.90
N GLU A 370 15.44 -2.42 22.78
CA GLU A 370 16.69 -1.69 22.85
C GLU A 370 17.60 -2.02 21.65
N GLU A 371 18.27 -1.01 21.13
CA GLU A 371 19.16 -1.09 19.96
C GLU A 371 20.44 -0.27 20.22
N GLY A 372 21.48 -0.50 19.43
CA GLY A 372 22.70 0.32 19.43
C GLY A 372 22.52 1.70 18.77
N GLY A 373 23.61 2.45 18.68
CA GLY A 373 23.62 3.73 17.96
C GLY A 373 23.37 3.54 16.46
N ALA A 374 22.67 4.48 15.80
CA ALA A 374 22.25 4.34 14.40
C ALA A 374 23.37 3.92 13.42
N ASP A 375 24.58 4.45 13.62
CA ASP A 375 25.75 4.19 12.77
C ASP A 375 26.58 2.96 13.19
N GLU A 376 26.23 2.32 14.29
CA GLU A 376 26.93 1.14 14.79
C GLU A 376 26.56 -0.10 13.96
N LEU A 377 27.54 -0.99 13.78
CA LEU A 377 27.34 -2.25 13.07
C LEU A 377 26.62 -3.25 13.97
N VAL A 378 25.71 -4.00 13.38
CA VAL A 378 24.95 -5.04 14.08
C VAL A 378 25.72 -6.36 14.04
N ASP A 379 25.95 -6.97 15.20
CA ASP A 379 26.48 -8.33 15.30
C ASP A 379 25.37 -9.40 15.24
N ALA A 380 25.78 -10.66 15.08
CA ALA A 380 24.85 -11.79 14.95
C ALA A 380 23.98 -12.00 16.21
N SER A 381 24.49 -11.66 17.40
CA SER A 381 23.74 -11.79 18.65
C SER A 381 22.64 -10.73 18.72
N ALA A 382 22.97 -9.47 18.47
CA ALA A 382 22.04 -8.35 18.46
C ALA A 382 20.95 -8.50 17.39
N ALA A 383 21.29 -9.00 16.20
CA ALA A 383 20.29 -9.30 15.16
C ALA A 383 19.29 -10.39 15.62
N SER A 384 19.79 -11.44 16.27
CA SER A 384 18.96 -12.56 16.73
C SER A 384 18.09 -12.19 17.94
N ALA A 385 18.62 -11.40 18.88
CA ALA A 385 17.93 -11.01 20.10
C ALA A 385 16.60 -10.30 19.83
N ASN A 386 16.54 -9.43 18.81
CA ASN A 386 15.34 -8.63 18.57
C ASN A 386 14.24 -9.42 17.86
N LEU A 387 14.58 -10.37 16.99
CA LEU A 387 13.59 -11.30 16.44
C LEU A 387 13.10 -12.31 17.49
N ALA A 388 13.92 -12.61 18.50
CA ALA A 388 13.53 -13.43 19.64
C ALA A 388 12.74 -12.66 20.70
N ASN A 389 12.75 -11.32 20.68
CA ASN A 389 12.05 -10.48 21.64
C ASN A 389 10.54 -10.81 21.61
N PRO A 390 9.91 -11.11 22.77
CA PRO A 390 8.50 -11.48 22.83
C PRO A 390 7.56 -10.44 22.21
N VAL A 391 7.85 -9.14 22.41
CA VAL A 391 7.05 -8.04 21.86
C VAL A 391 7.10 -8.06 20.33
N VAL A 392 8.30 -8.21 19.75
CA VAL A 392 8.49 -8.31 18.30
C VAL A 392 7.75 -9.53 17.75
N ARG A 393 7.87 -10.70 18.38
CA ARG A 393 7.16 -11.91 17.93
C ARG A 393 5.64 -11.74 17.95
N THR A 394 5.08 -11.13 19.00
CA THR A 394 3.64 -10.84 19.07
C THR A 394 3.21 -9.88 17.97
N LEU A 395 3.99 -8.82 17.72
CA LEU A 395 3.67 -7.84 16.69
C LEU A 395 3.82 -8.41 15.26
N VAL A 396 4.83 -9.23 15.01
CA VAL A 396 4.98 -9.98 13.74
C VAL A 396 3.79 -10.91 13.53
N ALA A 397 3.38 -11.67 14.55
CA ALA A 397 2.20 -12.54 14.43
C ALA A 397 0.94 -11.73 14.10
N GLY A 398 0.73 -10.58 14.74
CA GLY A 398 -0.37 -9.67 14.43
C GLY A 398 -0.27 -9.05 13.03
N PHE A 399 0.94 -8.76 12.55
CA PHE A 399 1.17 -8.30 11.18
C PHE A 399 0.83 -9.39 10.15
N LEU A 400 1.29 -10.62 10.36
CA LEU A 400 0.96 -11.75 9.49
C LEU A 400 -0.54 -12.04 9.50
N GLN A 401 -1.21 -11.90 10.64
CA GLN A 401 -2.66 -11.99 10.69
C GLN A 401 -3.35 -10.90 9.86
N ARG A 402 -2.81 -9.67 9.83
CA ARG A 402 -3.30 -8.60 8.94
C ARG A 402 -3.01 -8.85 7.47
N LEU A 403 -1.90 -9.53 7.13
CA LEU A 403 -1.62 -9.94 5.75
C LEU A 403 -2.48 -11.12 5.29
N ALA A 404 -2.86 -12.01 6.22
CA ALA A 404 -3.70 -13.17 5.93
C ALA A 404 -5.20 -12.85 5.88
N MET A 405 -5.59 -11.66 6.36
CA MET A 405 -6.98 -11.22 6.45
C MET A 405 -7.13 -9.90 5.69
N PRO A 406 -7.85 -9.82 4.57
CA PRO A 406 -8.82 -8.75 4.43
C PRO A 406 -9.93 -9.07 5.43
N GLY A 407 -10.64 -8.07 5.93
CA GLY A 407 -11.72 -8.34 6.86
C GLY A 407 -12.68 -9.40 6.26
N PRO A 408 -13.06 -10.46 6.99
CA PRO A 408 -14.02 -11.46 6.52
C PRO A 408 -15.38 -10.84 6.15
N ASP A 409 -15.66 -9.60 6.55
CA ASP A 409 -16.83 -8.82 6.10
C ASP A 409 -16.53 -7.76 5.01
N ASP A 410 -15.33 -7.74 4.40
CA ASP A 410 -14.95 -6.75 3.36
C ASP A 410 -15.12 -7.23 1.92
N LEU A 411 -15.45 -8.51 1.71
CA LEU A 411 -15.77 -9.07 0.38
C LEU A 411 -17.25 -9.42 0.21
N THR A 412 -18.09 -9.19 1.23
CA THR A 412 -19.56 -9.25 1.08
C THR A 412 -20.07 -7.99 0.41
N LEU A 413 -19.67 -7.76 -0.84
CA LEU A 413 -20.05 -6.58 -1.62
C LEU A 413 -20.43 -6.99 -3.04
N ILE A 414 -21.66 -7.52 -3.19
CA ILE A 414 -22.75 -7.16 -4.15
C ILE A 414 -23.85 -8.24 -3.99
N GLN A 415 -24.38 -8.50 -2.79
CA GLN A 415 -25.40 -9.57 -2.68
C GLN A 415 -26.86 -9.15 -2.55
N ASN A 416 -27.25 -7.88 -2.33
CA ASN A 416 -28.63 -7.70 -1.83
C ASN A 416 -29.42 -6.42 -2.12
N GLN A 417 -29.31 -5.82 -3.32
CA GLN A 417 -30.38 -4.89 -3.76
C GLN A 417 -30.91 -5.08 -5.20
N GLN A 418 -30.18 -5.74 -6.12
CA GLN A 418 -30.75 -6.02 -7.44
C GLN A 418 -31.72 -7.21 -7.46
N GLU A 419 -31.56 -8.21 -6.58
CA GLU A 419 -32.47 -9.38 -6.56
C GLU A 419 -33.89 -9.06 -6.06
N ARG A 420 -34.09 -7.93 -5.38
CA ARG A 420 -35.44 -7.49 -4.96
C ARG A 420 -36.19 -6.68 -6.01
N LEU A 421 -35.58 -6.37 -7.16
CA LEU A 421 -36.27 -5.66 -8.26
C LEU A 421 -36.80 -6.58 -9.36
N TYR A 422 -36.43 -7.87 -9.37
CA TYR A 422 -36.86 -8.82 -10.41
C TYR A 422 -37.73 -9.99 -9.92
N THR A 423 -38.17 -9.98 -8.66
CA THR A 423 -39.14 -10.97 -8.12
C THR A 423 -40.56 -10.42 -7.97
N ARG A 424 -40.93 -9.35 -8.68
CA ARG A 424 -42.36 -9.17 -9.00
C ARG A 424 -42.69 -10.10 -10.17
N PRO A 425 -43.57 -11.10 -10.00
CA PRO A 425 -44.18 -11.72 -11.16
C PRO A 425 -44.83 -10.58 -11.96
N LEU A 426 -44.47 -10.46 -13.24
CA LEU A 426 -45.32 -9.78 -14.20
C LEU A 426 -46.66 -10.53 -14.17
N SER A 427 -47.60 -10.06 -13.36
CA SER A 427 -48.99 -10.45 -13.49
C SER A 427 -49.42 -10.03 -14.91
N PRO A 428 -49.78 -10.97 -15.79
CA PRO A 428 -50.61 -10.59 -16.90
C PRO A 428 -52.01 -10.34 -16.33
N LEU A 429 -52.40 -9.07 -16.31
CA LEU A 429 -53.80 -8.69 -16.39
C LEU A 429 -54.36 -9.34 -17.66
N LEU A 430 -54.95 -10.52 -17.52
CA LEU A 430 -55.95 -11.03 -18.45
C LEU A 430 -57.30 -10.83 -17.75
N PRO A 431 -58.22 -10.04 -18.33
CA PRO A 431 -59.60 -10.04 -17.87
C PRO A 431 -60.22 -11.41 -18.21
N ALA A 432 -60.73 -12.09 -17.19
CA ALA A 432 -61.85 -13.00 -17.42
C ALA A 432 -63.06 -12.12 -17.76
N GLU A 433 -63.83 -12.53 -18.77
CA GLU A 433 -65.00 -11.85 -19.38
C GLU A 433 -64.70 -10.98 -20.61
N MET A 434 -64.62 -11.63 -21.78
CA MET A 434 -65.56 -11.48 -22.91
C MET A 434 -65.34 -12.57 -23.95
#